data_AF-A0A7K1US16-F1
#
_entry.id   AF-A0A7K1US16-F1
#
_cell.length_a   1.000
_cell.length_b   1.000
_cell.length_c   1.000
_cell.angle_alpha   90.00
_cell.angle_beta   90.00
_cell.angle_gamma   90.00
#
_symmetry.space_group_name_H-M   'P 1'
#
loop_
_entity.id
_entity.type
_entity.pdbx_description
1 polymer ?
#
loop_
_entity_poly.entity_id
_entity_poly.type
_entity_poly.pdbx_seq_one_letter_code
_entity_poly.pdbx_strand_id
1 'polypeptide(L)'
;MTAAIAKVTTAPRHLLNLAWELQDRPTLLTGDAVHGSTHLIRLITELRRVGARRIVVPLCPVCHRDVALTNILDGQRVCGSCHKRARPTKLCAHCGRDRHTVARTADGKPLCQSCYRRIALLHEECTRCHEQRFIIRRRGEERLCGNCFRRPTATCGKCGRHAVCLGVAAGRPVCETCAARKWPCARCGKTLQIAARVPDGRLCHTCYEKDPLSFRACTGCGSVERLYHRELCPRCALARRLDELVHHSSAVDRTELAALHQVLFTTGSPASTLRWLAESAASRTLTDIITGACPLTHDAIDARLPRKSSRHLRAILVSAGLLAPRDEHLANLQAWIDKTLAAVDNPERRNLLRRFVTWHHLARLRRKLRGEFAEHNQVDAIRVSLRAAITFLGWLDQQNQTLATCRQADIDRWIADGPSTHYRIRDFVHWSVAKRYAHPLQVPKYQQASQTNPLDAERRWALARQLLDDHTIAAKDRVAGLFTLLYAQPATNIVRLTAADITISSTDTYIRFGTVPLKLPEPVAVLLDEHLRTRTCRTVFGRSDESTWLFPSGTDPARPMSPGHLGRRLSRIGIQSRPGRQAALLDIATQLPAAVIADLLGISTSAADGWVDRSGASWANYAALVHRRTTH
;
A
#
# COMPACT_ATOMS: atom_id res chain seq x y z
N MET A 1 -17.81 -21.30 -11.76
CA MET A 1 -16.76 -20.92 -10.78
C MET A 1 -16.18 -19.54 -11.06
N THR A 2 -15.70 -19.27 -12.27
CA THR A 2 -15.09 -17.98 -12.69
C THR A 2 -16.00 -16.77 -12.51
N ALA A 3 -17.29 -16.90 -12.85
CA ALA A 3 -18.30 -15.86 -12.64
C ALA A 3 -18.59 -15.56 -11.15
N ALA A 4 -18.50 -16.57 -10.27
CA ALA A 4 -18.65 -16.40 -8.82
C ALA A 4 -17.43 -15.67 -8.23
N ILE A 5 -16.23 -16.02 -8.67
CA ILE A 5 -14.97 -15.37 -8.26
C ILE A 5 -14.95 -13.89 -8.67
N ALA A 6 -15.39 -13.58 -9.90
CA ALA A 6 -15.48 -12.20 -10.39
C ALA A 6 -16.46 -11.32 -9.58
N LYS A 7 -17.53 -11.90 -9.03
CA LYS A 7 -18.48 -11.19 -8.13
C LYS A 7 -17.91 -10.90 -6.75
N VAL A 8 -16.93 -11.69 -6.29
CA VAL A 8 -16.30 -11.51 -4.96
C VAL A 8 -15.30 -10.35 -4.98
N THR A 9 -14.41 -10.34 -5.96
CA THR A 9 -13.39 -9.30 -6.14
C THR A 9 -12.72 -9.44 -7.51
N THR A 10 -12.46 -8.31 -8.16
CA THR A 10 -11.62 -8.25 -9.38
C THR A 10 -10.19 -7.81 -9.06
N ALA A 11 -9.89 -7.47 -7.79
CA ALA A 11 -8.58 -7.03 -7.37
C ALA A 11 -7.59 -8.21 -7.26
N PRO A 12 -6.46 -8.22 -8.00
CA PRO A 12 -5.52 -9.35 -8.05
C PRO A 12 -4.93 -9.75 -6.69
N ARG A 13 -4.73 -8.78 -5.78
CA ARG A 13 -4.22 -9.06 -4.43
C ARG A 13 -5.21 -9.89 -3.60
N HIS A 14 -6.50 -9.63 -3.72
CA HIS A 14 -7.50 -10.37 -2.97
C HIS A 14 -7.74 -11.75 -3.58
N LEU A 15 -7.65 -11.88 -4.91
CA LEU A 15 -7.68 -13.18 -5.60
C LEU A 15 -6.48 -14.05 -5.20
N LEU A 16 -5.27 -13.48 -5.17
CA LEU A 16 -4.06 -14.20 -4.77
C LEU A 16 -4.11 -14.63 -3.29
N ASN A 17 -4.56 -13.75 -2.40
CA ASN A 17 -4.74 -14.09 -1.00
C ASN A 17 -5.79 -15.20 -0.81
N LEU A 18 -6.88 -15.17 -1.58
CA LEU A 18 -7.93 -16.18 -1.52
C LEU A 18 -7.46 -17.52 -2.11
N ALA A 19 -6.62 -17.48 -3.15
CA ALA A 19 -5.97 -18.65 -3.72
C ALA A 19 -5.00 -19.30 -2.71
N TRP A 20 -4.13 -18.51 -2.05
CA TRP A 20 -3.24 -19.00 -0.99
C TRP A 20 -4.02 -19.57 0.20
N GLU A 21 -5.07 -18.86 0.65
CA GLU A 21 -5.90 -19.32 1.76
C GLU A 21 -6.59 -20.66 1.47
N LEU A 22 -7.06 -20.88 0.24
CA LEU A 22 -7.64 -22.15 -0.19
C LEU A 22 -6.61 -23.25 -0.44
N GLN A 23 -5.42 -22.89 -0.94
CA GLN A 23 -4.33 -23.83 -1.19
C GLN A 23 -3.74 -24.36 0.12
N ASP A 24 -3.55 -23.48 1.10
CA ASP A 24 -3.00 -23.83 2.40
C ASP A 24 -4.03 -24.55 3.28
N ARG A 25 -5.33 -24.24 3.12
CA ARG A 25 -6.41 -24.80 3.95
C ARG A 25 -7.68 -25.09 3.15
N PRO A 26 -7.75 -26.21 2.40
CA PRO A 26 -8.91 -26.56 1.58
C PRO A 26 -10.21 -26.78 2.36
N THR A 27 -10.12 -27.19 3.64
CA THR A 27 -11.28 -27.45 4.52
C THR A 27 -12.15 -26.21 4.79
N LEU A 28 -11.63 -25.03 4.49
CA LEU A 28 -12.35 -23.76 4.57
C LEU A 28 -13.60 -23.68 3.68
N LEU A 29 -13.70 -24.49 2.61
CA LEU A 29 -14.90 -24.56 1.76
C LEU A 29 -15.97 -25.53 2.29
N THR A 30 -15.60 -26.46 3.17
CA THR A 30 -16.40 -27.63 3.53
C THR A 30 -16.78 -27.70 5.01
N GLY A 31 -16.34 -26.74 5.84
CA GLY A 31 -16.75 -26.67 7.25
C GLY A 31 -16.10 -25.53 8.04
N ASP A 32 -14.83 -25.19 7.75
CA ASP A 32 -14.04 -24.26 8.58
C ASP A 32 -14.16 -22.79 8.14
N ALA A 33 -15.14 -22.45 7.31
CA ALA A 33 -15.26 -21.16 6.66
C ALA A 33 -15.27 -19.96 7.62
N VAL A 34 -15.64 -20.16 8.89
CA VAL A 34 -15.57 -19.15 9.95
C VAL A 34 -14.13 -18.68 10.23
N HIS A 35 -13.11 -19.47 9.92
CA HIS A 35 -11.70 -19.11 10.12
C HIS A 35 -11.06 -18.42 8.91
N GLY A 36 -11.70 -18.49 7.74
CA GLY A 36 -11.16 -17.90 6.52
C GLY A 36 -11.47 -16.42 6.38
N SER A 37 -11.12 -15.81 5.24
CA SER A 37 -11.26 -14.36 5.01
C SER A 37 -12.69 -13.93 4.68
N THR A 38 -12.98 -12.61 4.76
CA THR A 38 -14.28 -12.08 4.33
C THR A 38 -14.55 -12.36 2.84
N HIS A 39 -13.49 -12.45 2.03
CA HIS A 39 -13.59 -12.76 0.61
C HIS A 39 -13.91 -14.23 0.39
N LEU A 40 -13.33 -15.14 1.18
CA LEU A 40 -13.69 -16.55 1.17
C LEU A 40 -15.17 -16.76 1.50
N ILE A 41 -15.67 -16.16 2.57
CA ILE A 41 -17.09 -16.31 2.96
C ILE A 41 -18.01 -15.82 1.84
N ARG A 42 -17.67 -14.68 1.21
CA ARG A 42 -18.39 -14.20 0.02
C ARG A 42 -18.33 -15.17 -1.15
N LEU A 43 -17.17 -15.79 -1.39
CA LEU A 43 -17.01 -16.79 -2.44
C LEU A 43 -17.90 -18.01 -2.17
N ILE A 44 -17.91 -18.52 -0.95
CA ILE A 44 -18.77 -19.63 -0.52
C ILE A 44 -20.25 -19.31 -0.76
N THR A 45 -20.69 -18.10 -0.39
CA THR A 45 -22.06 -17.64 -0.66
C THR A 45 -22.36 -17.62 -2.17
N GLU A 46 -21.47 -17.08 -2.99
CA GLU A 46 -21.66 -17.02 -4.44
C GLU A 46 -21.57 -18.39 -5.12
N LEU A 47 -20.72 -19.30 -4.65
CA LEU A 47 -20.63 -20.67 -5.18
C LEU A 47 -21.89 -21.48 -4.85
N ARG A 48 -22.45 -21.32 -3.64
CA ARG A 48 -23.73 -21.96 -3.29
C ARG A 48 -24.89 -21.41 -4.12
N ARG A 49 -24.91 -20.10 -4.41
CA ARG A 49 -25.90 -19.48 -5.31
C ARG A 49 -25.86 -20.04 -6.73
N VAL A 50 -24.69 -20.48 -7.19
CA VAL A 50 -24.48 -21.09 -8.51
C VAL A 50 -24.66 -22.62 -8.46
N GLY A 51 -25.16 -23.17 -7.34
CA GLY A 51 -25.57 -24.58 -7.23
C GLY A 51 -24.49 -25.55 -6.75
N ALA A 52 -23.37 -25.08 -6.19
CA ALA A 52 -22.33 -25.96 -5.64
C ALA A 52 -22.86 -26.77 -4.45
N ARG A 53 -22.81 -28.10 -4.54
CA ARG A 53 -23.43 -29.02 -3.56
C ARG A 53 -22.54 -29.44 -2.38
N ARG A 54 -21.21 -29.33 -2.51
CA ARG A 54 -20.23 -29.73 -1.47
C ARG A 54 -19.71 -28.56 -0.62
N ILE A 55 -20.36 -27.40 -0.67
CA ILE A 55 -19.89 -26.18 0.00
C ILE A 55 -20.84 -25.82 1.15
N VAL A 56 -20.26 -25.59 2.32
CA VAL A 56 -21.01 -25.24 3.54
C VAL A 56 -20.93 -23.72 3.76
N VAL A 57 -22.09 -23.06 3.80
CA VAL A 57 -22.13 -21.63 4.20
C VAL A 57 -22.04 -21.56 5.72
N PRO A 58 -21.05 -20.83 6.27
CA PRO A 58 -20.91 -20.74 7.71
C PRO A 58 -22.03 -19.90 8.32
N LEU A 59 -22.70 -20.45 9.33
CA LEU A 59 -23.53 -19.67 10.25
C LEU A 59 -22.62 -18.89 11.20
N CYS A 60 -23.14 -17.84 11.82
CA CYS A 60 -22.41 -17.16 12.90
C CYS A 60 -22.18 -18.16 14.05
N PRO A 61 -20.93 -18.44 14.49
CA PRO A 61 -20.67 -19.47 15.49
C PRO A 61 -21.23 -19.13 16.89
N VAL A 62 -21.60 -17.86 17.12
CA VAL A 62 -22.15 -17.39 18.40
C VAL A 62 -23.68 -17.37 18.44
N CYS A 63 -24.34 -17.09 17.31
CA CYS A 63 -25.81 -16.94 17.29
C CYS A 63 -26.51 -17.86 16.29
N HIS A 64 -25.75 -18.69 15.58
CA HIS A 64 -26.20 -19.69 14.61
C HIS A 64 -27.15 -19.17 13.52
N ARG A 65 -27.16 -17.85 13.29
CA ARG A 65 -27.95 -17.23 12.21
C ARG A 65 -27.14 -17.13 10.92
N ASP A 66 -27.84 -17.27 9.80
CA ASP A 66 -27.33 -16.98 8.46
C ASP A 66 -27.30 -15.46 8.26
N VAL A 67 -26.16 -14.86 8.59
CA VAL A 67 -25.93 -13.40 8.52
C VAL A 67 -24.50 -13.12 8.11
N ALA A 68 -24.23 -11.92 7.58
CA ALA A 68 -22.89 -11.54 7.14
C ALA A 68 -21.86 -11.54 8.30
N LEU A 69 -20.82 -12.36 8.17
CA LEU A 69 -19.72 -12.51 9.14
C LEU A 69 -18.58 -11.53 8.83
N THR A 70 -18.73 -10.29 9.31
CA THR A 70 -17.85 -9.17 8.95
C THR A 70 -16.73 -8.88 9.95
N ASN A 71 -16.79 -9.43 11.16
CA ASN A 71 -15.85 -9.15 12.26
C ASN A 71 -15.17 -10.44 12.72
N ILE A 72 -14.09 -10.32 13.50
CA ILE A 72 -13.35 -11.46 14.08
C ILE A 72 -13.50 -11.39 15.60
N LEU A 73 -13.82 -12.52 16.23
CA LEU A 73 -13.87 -12.73 17.66
C LEU A 73 -13.18 -14.07 17.94
N ASP A 74 -12.14 -14.07 18.79
CA ASP A 74 -11.38 -15.26 19.18
C ASP A 74 -10.90 -16.13 18.00
N GLY A 75 -10.43 -15.46 16.92
CA GLY A 75 -9.93 -16.14 15.73
C GLY A 75 -11.01 -16.70 14.79
N GLN A 76 -12.30 -16.50 15.11
CA GLN A 76 -13.45 -16.88 14.29
C GLN A 76 -14.20 -15.66 13.76
N ARG A 77 -14.77 -15.76 12.57
CA ARG A 77 -15.63 -14.73 12.01
C ARG A 77 -17.03 -14.80 12.60
N VAL A 78 -17.49 -13.65 13.07
CA VAL A 78 -18.80 -13.48 13.69
C VAL A 78 -19.56 -12.33 13.05
N CYS A 79 -20.88 -12.32 13.24
CA CYS A 79 -21.71 -11.21 12.80
C CYS A 79 -21.44 -9.95 13.62
N GLY A 80 -21.71 -8.77 13.05
CA GLY A 80 -21.43 -7.50 13.70
C GLY A 80 -22.16 -7.31 15.04
N SER A 81 -23.34 -7.92 15.22
CA SER A 81 -24.09 -7.86 16.47
C SER A 81 -23.45 -8.71 17.57
N CYS A 82 -23.01 -9.93 17.26
CA CYS A 82 -22.28 -10.79 18.20
C CYS A 82 -20.94 -10.17 18.59
N HIS A 83 -20.19 -9.63 17.62
CA HIS A 83 -18.95 -8.92 17.91
C HIS A 83 -19.16 -7.71 18.83
N LYS A 84 -20.25 -6.94 18.65
CA LYS A 84 -20.59 -5.83 19.54
C LYS A 84 -20.94 -6.30 20.95
N ARG A 85 -21.71 -7.40 21.08
CA ARG A 85 -22.06 -8.00 22.38
C ARG A 85 -20.85 -8.55 23.11
N ALA A 86 -19.89 -9.13 22.38
CA ALA A 86 -18.67 -9.70 22.93
C ALA A 86 -17.60 -8.64 23.30
N ARG A 87 -17.85 -7.34 23.06
CA ARG A 87 -16.95 -6.29 23.53
C ARG A 87 -16.86 -6.35 25.05
N PRO A 88 -15.66 -6.32 25.64
CA PRO A 88 -15.50 -6.38 27.09
C PRO A 88 -16.38 -5.33 27.78
N THR A 89 -17.28 -5.80 28.63
CA THR A 89 -17.98 -4.95 29.58
C THR A 89 -17.03 -4.65 30.74
N LYS A 90 -17.21 -3.48 31.36
CA LYS A 90 -16.53 -3.15 32.60
C LYS A 90 -17.55 -2.69 33.61
N LEU A 91 -17.24 -2.89 34.89
CA LEU A 91 -18.05 -2.38 35.99
C LEU A 91 -18.11 -0.85 35.89
N CYS A 92 -19.30 -0.32 35.59
CA CYS A 92 -19.47 1.12 35.50
C CYS A 92 -19.21 1.76 36.86
N ALA A 93 -18.30 2.73 36.91
CA ALA A 93 -17.89 3.41 38.14
C ALA A 93 -19.04 4.11 38.88
N HIS A 94 -20.14 4.40 38.19
CA HIS A 94 -21.28 5.12 38.77
C HIS A 94 -22.48 4.21 39.08
N CYS A 95 -22.88 3.31 38.18
CA CYS A 95 -24.04 2.44 38.44
C CYS A 95 -23.68 1.04 38.93
N GLY A 96 -22.39 0.71 39.03
CA GLY A 96 -21.92 -0.59 39.53
C GLY A 96 -22.32 -1.78 38.67
N ARG A 97 -22.84 -1.57 37.45
CA ARG A 97 -23.27 -2.65 36.56
C ARG A 97 -22.28 -2.85 35.43
N ASP A 98 -22.09 -4.11 35.04
CA ASP A 98 -21.32 -4.45 33.85
C ASP A 98 -21.99 -3.94 32.58
N ARG A 99 -21.31 -3.00 31.93
CA ARG A 99 -21.80 -2.32 30.73
C ARG A 99 -20.62 -1.99 29.81
N HIS A 100 -20.92 -1.73 28.54
CA HIS A 100 -19.90 -1.21 27.63
C HIS A 100 -19.46 0.19 28.07
N THR A 101 -18.15 0.38 28.14
CA THR A 101 -17.54 1.68 28.44
C THR A 101 -17.67 2.60 27.23
N VAL A 102 -18.22 3.80 27.44
CA VAL A 102 -18.30 4.84 26.40
C VAL A 102 -17.50 6.10 26.76
N ALA A 103 -17.17 6.26 28.03
CA ALA A 103 -16.38 7.36 28.56
C ALA A 103 -15.63 6.89 29.82
N ARG A 104 -14.74 7.73 30.34
CA ARG A 104 -14.03 7.51 31.61
C ARG A 104 -14.12 8.77 32.47
N THR A 105 -14.08 8.60 33.79
CA THR A 105 -13.94 9.72 34.74
C THR A 105 -12.54 10.35 34.65
N ALA A 106 -12.31 11.48 35.33
CA ALA A 106 -10.99 12.11 35.42
C ALA A 106 -9.91 11.12 35.92
N ASP A 107 -10.24 10.29 36.91
CA ASP A 107 -9.36 9.22 37.43
C ASP A 107 -9.29 7.96 36.54
N GLY A 108 -9.82 8.03 35.31
CA GLY A 108 -9.74 6.95 34.33
C GLY A 108 -10.69 5.77 34.53
N LYS A 109 -11.64 5.83 35.49
CA LYS A 109 -12.61 4.76 35.76
C LYS A 109 -13.70 4.71 34.68
N PRO A 110 -14.16 3.51 34.25
CA PRO A 110 -15.07 3.36 33.10
C PRO A 110 -16.50 3.80 33.41
N LEU A 111 -17.15 4.46 32.45
CA LEU A 111 -18.55 4.88 32.51
C LEU A 111 -19.37 4.31 31.36
N CYS A 112 -20.59 3.86 31.68
CA CYS A 112 -21.56 3.40 30.70
C CYS A 112 -22.34 4.56 30.08
N GLN A 113 -23.00 4.33 28.93
CA GLN A 113 -23.71 5.37 28.18
C GLN A 113 -24.80 6.10 28.99
N SER A 114 -25.51 5.39 29.87
CA SER A 114 -26.56 5.99 30.69
C SER A 114 -25.96 6.88 31.80
N CYS A 115 -24.92 6.42 32.50
CA CYS A 115 -24.26 7.20 33.54
C CYS A 115 -23.51 8.39 32.96
N TYR A 116 -22.85 8.20 31.82
CA TYR A 116 -22.20 9.29 31.09
C TYR A 116 -23.20 10.41 30.73
N ARG A 117 -24.40 10.06 30.24
CA ARG A 117 -25.46 11.04 29.94
C ARG A 117 -26.06 11.71 31.20
N ARG A 118 -25.78 11.22 32.40
CA ARG A 118 -26.28 11.78 33.66
C ARG A 118 -25.27 12.69 34.36
N ILE A 119 -24.07 12.84 33.82
CA ILE A 119 -23.08 13.76 34.38
C ILE A 119 -23.59 15.19 34.21
N ALA A 120 -23.86 15.86 35.33
CA ALA A 120 -24.39 17.22 35.37
C ALA A 120 -23.46 18.23 34.68
N LEU A 121 -22.14 18.05 34.79
CA LEU A 121 -21.14 18.89 34.10
C LEU A 121 -21.21 18.81 32.56
N LEU A 122 -21.89 17.79 32.01
CA LEU A 122 -22.14 17.65 30.57
C LEU A 122 -23.56 18.08 30.18
N HIS A 123 -24.34 18.55 31.15
CA HIS A 123 -25.66 19.12 30.88
C HIS A 123 -25.50 20.58 30.51
N GLU A 124 -26.29 20.97 29.52
CA GLU A 124 -26.42 22.35 29.12
C GLU A 124 -27.91 22.67 29.14
N GLU A 125 -28.23 23.97 29.17
CA GLU A 125 -29.60 24.41 29.08
C GLU A 125 -30.21 23.99 27.73
N CYS A 126 -31.29 23.22 27.78
CA CYS A 126 -32.04 22.89 26.58
C CYS A 126 -32.84 24.10 26.12
N THR A 127 -32.49 24.65 24.96
CA THR A 127 -33.14 25.83 24.34
C THR A 127 -34.66 25.77 24.19
N ARG A 128 -35.30 24.60 24.38
CA ARG A 128 -36.75 24.42 24.26
C ARG A 128 -37.50 24.20 25.57
N CYS A 129 -36.89 23.53 26.55
CA CYS A 129 -37.54 23.29 27.84
C CYS A 129 -36.85 24.01 28.99
N HIS A 130 -35.76 24.71 28.72
CA HIS A 130 -34.92 25.45 29.68
C HIS A 130 -34.34 24.62 30.83
N GLU A 131 -34.63 23.32 30.88
CA GLU A 131 -34.02 22.38 31.80
C GLU A 131 -32.56 22.07 31.46
N GLN A 132 -31.73 21.97 32.50
CA GLN A 132 -30.35 21.47 32.42
C GLN A 132 -30.37 19.97 32.08
N ARG A 133 -30.01 19.62 30.84
CA ARG A 133 -30.05 18.24 30.36
C ARG A 133 -28.92 17.94 29.41
N PHE A 134 -28.65 16.65 29.23
CA PHE A 134 -27.70 16.20 28.23
C PHE A 134 -28.23 16.49 26.81
N ILE A 135 -27.55 17.38 26.11
CA ILE A 135 -27.94 17.80 24.76
C ILE A 135 -27.53 16.74 23.74
N ILE A 136 -28.51 16.23 23.00
CA ILE A 136 -28.28 15.18 21.99
C ILE A 136 -28.20 15.75 20.57
N ARG A 137 -28.63 16.99 20.36
CA ARG A 137 -28.63 17.66 19.05
C ARG A 137 -28.26 19.13 19.19
N ARG A 138 -27.32 19.58 18.34
CA ARG A 138 -26.91 20.98 18.19
C ARG A 138 -27.12 21.43 16.74
N ARG A 139 -27.72 22.60 16.53
CA ARG A 139 -27.87 23.22 15.20
C ARG A 139 -27.89 24.74 15.34
N GLY A 140 -26.78 25.39 14.98
CA GLY A 140 -26.61 26.83 15.25
C GLY A 140 -26.63 27.07 16.77
N GLU A 141 -27.47 28.01 17.21
CA GLU A 141 -27.69 28.31 18.64
C GLU A 141 -28.62 27.30 19.33
N GLU A 142 -29.37 26.48 18.56
CA GLU A 142 -30.32 25.52 19.10
C GLU A 142 -29.62 24.31 19.75
N ARG A 143 -29.95 24.04 21.02
CA ARG A 143 -29.46 22.93 21.84
C ARG A 143 -30.65 22.15 22.39
N LEU A 144 -30.86 20.92 21.90
CA LEU A 144 -32.03 20.11 22.27
C LEU A 144 -31.65 18.87 23.08
N CYS A 145 -32.32 18.70 24.23
CA CYS A 145 -32.27 17.47 25.01
C CYS A 145 -33.05 16.33 24.33
N GLY A 146 -32.83 15.10 24.80
CA GLY A 146 -33.49 13.91 24.25
C GLY A 146 -35.02 13.94 24.27
N ASN A 147 -35.63 14.65 25.21
CA ASN A 147 -37.08 14.74 25.34
C ASN A 147 -37.68 15.82 24.41
N CYS A 148 -36.94 16.90 24.17
CA CYS A 148 -37.36 18.04 23.35
C CYS A 148 -37.02 17.86 21.87
N PHE A 149 -36.00 17.04 21.57
CA PHE A 149 -35.68 16.68 20.21
C PHE A 149 -36.77 15.80 19.63
N ARG A 150 -37.61 16.39 18.78
CA ARG A 150 -38.49 15.65 17.87
C ARG A 150 -37.78 15.52 16.54
N ARG A 151 -37.72 14.31 16.00
CA ARG A 151 -37.19 14.13 14.64
C ARG A 151 -38.12 14.91 13.69
N PRO A 152 -37.57 15.73 12.77
CA PRO A 152 -38.39 16.59 11.93
C PRO A 152 -39.33 15.72 11.07
N THR A 153 -40.63 15.94 11.21
CA THR A 153 -41.65 15.31 10.38
C THR A 153 -42.01 16.27 9.25
N ALA A 154 -42.13 15.72 8.06
CA ALA A 154 -42.57 16.46 6.89
C ALA A 154 -43.30 15.50 5.95
N THR A 155 -44.12 16.06 5.08
CA THR A 155 -44.69 15.30 3.96
C THR A 155 -43.55 14.90 3.04
N CYS A 156 -43.28 13.60 2.97
CA CYS A 156 -42.16 13.10 2.19
C CYS A 156 -42.39 13.39 0.71
N GLY A 157 -41.51 14.17 0.08
CA GLY A 157 -41.57 14.48 -1.36
C GLY A 157 -41.39 13.27 -2.28
N LYS A 158 -41.23 12.06 -1.73
CA LYS A 158 -41.06 10.80 -2.46
C LYS A 158 -42.26 9.86 -2.35
N CYS A 159 -42.89 9.72 -1.19
CA CYS A 159 -44.05 8.84 -1.00
C CYS A 159 -45.34 9.57 -0.60
N GLY A 160 -45.31 10.89 -0.42
CA GLY A 160 -46.48 11.68 -0.03
C GLY A 160 -46.93 11.49 1.43
N ARG A 161 -46.34 10.54 2.17
CA ARG A 161 -46.71 10.30 3.57
C ARG A 161 -46.07 11.33 4.49
N HIS A 162 -46.82 11.79 5.48
CA HIS A 162 -46.28 12.57 6.58
C HIS A 162 -45.47 11.67 7.52
N ALA A 163 -44.15 11.87 7.57
CA ALA A 163 -43.25 10.98 8.29
C ALA A 163 -41.97 11.71 8.70
N VAL A 164 -41.21 11.07 9.60
CA VAL A 164 -39.87 11.53 10.00
C VAL A 164 -38.94 11.56 8.79
N CYS A 165 -38.44 12.74 8.45
CA CYS A 165 -37.53 12.98 7.33
C CYS A 165 -36.10 13.25 7.83
N LEU A 166 -35.14 12.46 7.34
CA LEU A 166 -33.74 12.50 7.81
C LEU A 166 -32.83 13.36 6.93
N GLY A 167 -33.35 13.92 5.83
CA GLY A 167 -32.58 14.73 4.89
C GLY A 167 -33.43 15.32 3.77
N VAL A 168 -32.76 16.04 2.87
CA VAL A 168 -33.35 16.73 1.71
C VAL A 168 -32.76 16.15 0.43
N ALA A 169 -33.61 15.77 -0.53
CA ALA A 169 -33.19 15.35 -1.86
C ALA A 169 -33.90 16.23 -2.91
N ALA A 170 -33.13 16.86 -3.79
CA ALA A 170 -33.64 17.83 -4.78
C ALA A 170 -34.59 18.88 -4.16
N GLY A 171 -34.18 19.46 -3.01
CA GLY A 171 -34.94 20.49 -2.31
C GLY A 171 -36.17 20.00 -1.52
N ARG A 172 -36.53 18.71 -1.56
CA ARG A 172 -37.70 18.18 -0.83
C ARG A 172 -37.30 17.23 0.32
N PRO A 173 -38.00 17.26 1.47
CA PRO A 173 -37.72 16.36 2.60
C PRO A 173 -38.06 14.90 2.27
N VAL A 174 -37.22 13.97 2.72
CA VAL A 174 -37.35 12.53 2.43
C VAL A 174 -37.41 11.71 3.72
N CYS A 175 -38.45 10.86 3.86
CA CYS A 175 -38.61 10.02 5.03
C CYS A 175 -37.52 8.96 5.15
N GLU A 176 -37.24 8.50 6.37
CA GLU A 176 -36.22 7.48 6.67
C GLU A 176 -36.33 6.25 5.74
N THR A 177 -37.55 5.74 5.54
CA THR A 177 -37.83 4.60 4.65
C THR A 177 -37.53 4.91 3.18
N CYS A 178 -37.93 6.09 2.72
CA CYS A 178 -37.71 6.55 1.35
C CYS A 178 -36.25 6.89 1.07
N ALA A 179 -35.50 7.37 2.08
CA ALA A 179 -34.07 7.60 2.02
C ALA A 179 -33.31 6.26 1.98
N ALA A 180 -33.77 5.26 2.75
CA ALA A 180 -33.21 3.92 2.72
C ALA A 180 -33.48 3.17 1.38
N ARG A 181 -34.59 3.50 0.69
CA ARG A 181 -35.06 2.81 -0.51
C ARG A 181 -34.16 3.05 -1.73
N LYS A 182 -33.67 1.96 -2.32
CA LYS A 182 -32.86 1.94 -3.54
C LYS A 182 -33.74 1.95 -4.79
N TRP A 183 -33.29 2.61 -5.85
CA TRP A 183 -33.97 2.72 -7.14
C TRP A 183 -32.96 2.56 -8.28
N PRO A 184 -33.40 2.08 -9.47
CA PRO A 184 -32.54 2.06 -10.64
C PRO A 184 -32.10 3.49 -10.99
N CYS A 185 -30.80 3.66 -11.18
CA CYS A 185 -30.22 4.90 -11.65
C CYS A 185 -30.44 5.05 -13.16
N ALA A 186 -30.95 6.21 -13.60
CA ALA A 186 -31.19 6.50 -15.01
C ALA A 186 -29.91 6.48 -15.87
N ARG A 187 -28.75 6.82 -15.30
CA ARG A 187 -27.46 6.78 -16.02
C ARG A 187 -26.76 5.42 -15.99
N CYS A 188 -26.74 4.72 -14.85
CA CYS A 188 -25.94 3.49 -14.71
C CYS A 188 -26.75 2.21 -14.53
N GLY A 189 -28.09 2.28 -14.51
CA GLY A 189 -29.00 1.14 -14.35
C GLY A 189 -29.00 0.49 -12.95
N LYS A 190 -27.99 0.74 -12.12
CA LYS A 190 -27.82 0.09 -10.82
C LYS A 190 -28.86 0.55 -9.81
N THR A 191 -29.42 -0.39 -9.07
CA THR A 191 -30.37 -0.15 -7.97
C THR A 191 -29.64 0.33 -6.71
N LEU A 192 -29.56 1.66 -6.55
CA LEU A 192 -28.78 2.34 -5.51
C LEU A 192 -29.62 3.40 -4.80
N GLN A 193 -29.09 3.96 -3.71
CA GLN A 193 -29.67 5.17 -3.13
C GLN A 193 -29.48 6.34 -4.09
N ILE A 194 -30.56 7.11 -4.28
CA ILE A 194 -30.64 8.21 -5.24
C ILE A 194 -30.22 9.51 -4.56
N ALA A 195 -29.29 10.23 -5.19
CA ALA A 195 -28.78 11.51 -4.73
C ALA A 195 -29.56 12.70 -5.30
N ALA A 196 -30.03 12.60 -6.54
CA ALA A 196 -30.76 13.67 -7.21
C ALA A 196 -31.80 13.13 -8.20
N ARG A 197 -32.76 13.99 -8.55
CA ARG A 197 -33.68 13.80 -9.68
C ARG A 197 -33.34 14.85 -10.73
N VAL A 198 -33.15 14.38 -11.95
CA VAL A 198 -32.96 15.18 -13.15
C VAL A 198 -34.16 14.94 -14.08
N PRO A 199 -34.40 15.79 -15.09
CA PRO A 199 -35.49 15.57 -16.04
C PRO A 199 -35.50 14.15 -16.63
N ASP A 200 -34.32 13.61 -16.95
CA ASP A 200 -34.12 12.27 -17.52
C ASP A 200 -34.23 11.11 -16.50
N GLY A 201 -34.59 11.42 -15.24
CA GLY A 201 -34.86 10.42 -14.21
C GLY A 201 -34.03 10.56 -12.93
N ARG A 202 -33.71 9.43 -12.29
CA ARG A 202 -33.13 9.41 -10.93
C ARG A 202 -31.65 9.07 -10.98
N LEU A 203 -30.79 9.85 -10.35
CA LEU A 203 -29.34 9.61 -10.34
C LEU A 203 -28.85 9.15 -8.98
N CYS A 204 -28.04 8.09 -8.95
CA CYS A 204 -27.29 7.71 -7.75
C CYS A 204 -26.16 8.73 -7.46
N HIS A 205 -25.59 8.69 -6.25
CA HIS A 205 -24.50 9.61 -5.85
C HIS A 205 -23.37 9.70 -6.88
N THR A 206 -22.88 8.56 -7.37
CA THR A 206 -21.78 8.52 -8.35
C THR A 206 -22.14 9.13 -9.71
N CYS A 207 -23.40 8.97 -10.13
CA CYS A 207 -23.86 9.53 -11.40
C CYS A 207 -24.22 11.01 -11.27
N TYR A 208 -24.78 11.42 -10.14
CA TYR A 208 -25.06 12.82 -9.85
C TYR A 208 -23.77 13.64 -9.69
N GLU A 209 -22.72 13.06 -9.09
CA GLU A 209 -21.39 13.70 -8.99
C GLU A 209 -20.77 14.08 -10.33
N LYS A 210 -21.25 13.50 -11.44
CA LYS A 210 -20.79 13.78 -12.81
C LYS A 210 -21.81 14.56 -13.62
N ASP A 211 -22.96 14.89 -13.04
CA ASP A 211 -24.05 15.55 -13.73
C ASP A 211 -23.87 17.08 -13.67
N PRO A 212 -24.11 17.83 -14.76
CA PRO A 212 -23.96 19.28 -14.79
C PRO A 212 -24.74 20.00 -13.68
N LEU A 213 -25.90 19.47 -13.26
CA LEU A 213 -26.71 20.06 -12.18
C LEU A 213 -26.02 20.03 -10.80
N SER A 214 -24.96 19.23 -10.65
CA SER A 214 -24.15 19.19 -9.44
C SER A 214 -23.07 20.29 -9.37
N PHE A 215 -22.86 21.03 -10.47
CA PHE A 215 -21.88 22.10 -10.58
C PHE A 215 -22.55 23.44 -10.30
N ARG A 216 -21.90 24.30 -9.51
CA ARG A 216 -22.38 25.63 -9.15
C ARG A 216 -21.21 26.59 -9.13
N ALA A 217 -21.48 27.89 -9.30
CA ALA A 217 -20.45 28.92 -9.22
C ALA A 217 -19.93 29.03 -7.78
N CYS A 218 -18.62 29.01 -7.62
CA CYS A 218 -17.94 29.20 -6.33
C CYS A 218 -18.08 30.66 -5.88
N THR A 219 -18.52 30.89 -4.64
CA THR A 219 -18.62 32.25 -4.08
C THR A 219 -17.27 32.92 -3.85
N GLY A 220 -16.17 32.15 -3.82
CA GLY A 220 -14.81 32.68 -3.64
C GLY A 220 -14.07 33.01 -4.94
N CYS A 221 -14.15 32.16 -5.96
CA CYS A 221 -13.38 32.33 -7.21
C CYS A 221 -14.24 32.37 -8.49
N GLY A 222 -15.57 32.27 -8.38
CA GLY A 222 -16.49 32.30 -9.51
C GLY A 222 -16.50 31.04 -10.39
N SER A 223 -15.53 30.13 -10.24
CA SER A 223 -15.45 28.91 -11.06
C SER A 223 -16.69 28.02 -10.89
N VAL A 224 -17.18 27.47 -12.01
CA VAL A 224 -18.32 26.55 -12.03
C VAL A 224 -17.82 25.13 -11.83
N GLU A 225 -17.89 24.67 -10.59
CA GLU A 225 -17.43 23.34 -10.22
C GLU A 225 -18.31 22.73 -9.12
N ARG A 226 -18.02 21.49 -8.73
CA ARG A 226 -18.74 20.87 -7.62
C ARG A 226 -18.27 21.48 -6.31
N LEU A 227 -19.13 22.31 -5.71
CA LEU A 227 -18.81 23.02 -4.48
C LEU A 227 -18.54 22.06 -3.31
N TYR A 228 -17.53 22.41 -2.54
CA TYR A 228 -17.28 21.92 -1.19
C TYR A 228 -18.20 22.67 -0.20
N HIS A 229 -18.09 22.36 1.09
CA HIS A 229 -18.95 22.94 2.12
C HIS A 229 -18.98 24.49 2.08
N ARG A 230 -20.14 25.09 2.36
CA ARG A 230 -20.39 26.56 2.39
C ARG A 230 -20.20 27.28 1.05
N GLU A 231 -20.62 26.67 -0.05
CA GLU A 231 -20.64 27.28 -1.40
C GLU A 231 -19.26 27.65 -1.97
N LEU A 232 -18.19 27.18 -1.33
CA LEU A 232 -16.82 27.32 -1.82
C LEU A 232 -16.43 26.09 -2.60
N CYS A 233 -15.67 26.25 -3.67
CA CYS A 233 -15.07 25.11 -4.32
C CYS A 233 -14.00 24.45 -3.44
N PRO A 234 -13.59 23.18 -3.72
CA PRO A 234 -12.57 22.49 -2.95
C PRO A 234 -11.25 23.27 -2.81
N ARG A 235 -10.87 24.05 -3.83
CA ARG A 235 -9.63 24.84 -3.81
C ARG A 235 -9.74 26.05 -2.87
N CYS A 236 -10.80 26.85 -2.98
CA CYS A 236 -11.04 27.99 -2.08
C CYS A 236 -11.30 27.54 -0.64
N ALA A 237 -12.02 26.44 -0.46
CA ALA A 237 -12.24 25.86 0.86
C ALA A 237 -10.93 25.36 1.50
N LEU A 238 -10.02 24.79 0.70
CA LEU A 238 -8.70 24.38 1.19
C LEU A 238 -7.85 25.58 1.60
N ALA A 239 -7.74 26.61 0.76
CA ALA A 239 -7.00 27.83 1.07
C ALA A 239 -7.43 28.41 2.42
N ARG A 240 -8.74 28.69 2.56
CA ARG A 240 -9.31 29.20 3.81
C ARG A 240 -9.03 28.31 5.02
N ARG A 241 -9.09 26.98 4.84
CA ARG A 241 -8.83 26.05 5.95
C ARG A 241 -7.36 26.03 6.36
N LEU A 242 -6.44 26.20 5.42
CA LEU A 242 -5.02 26.30 5.71
C LEU A 242 -4.69 27.65 6.37
N ASP A 243 -5.29 28.75 5.92
CA ASP A 243 -5.18 30.07 6.57
C ASP A 243 -5.64 30.00 8.03
N GLU A 244 -6.79 29.36 8.29
CA GLU A 244 -7.27 29.10 9.66
C GLU A 244 -6.25 28.32 10.50
N LEU A 245 -5.52 27.36 9.93
CA LEU A 245 -4.51 26.59 10.66
C LEU A 245 -3.25 27.41 10.98
N VAL A 246 -2.84 28.32 10.08
CA VAL A 246 -1.66 29.18 10.26
C VAL A 246 -1.95 30.31 11.26
N HIS A 247 -3.16 30.88 11.24
CA HIS A 247 -3.54 31.97 12.14
C HIS A 247 -3.55 31.60 13.64
N HIS A 248 -3.63 30.31 13.99
CA HIS A 248 -3.64 29.84 15.38
C HIS A 248 -2.26 29.36 15.89
N SER A 249 -1.16 29.67 15.17
CA SER A 249 0.19 29.25 15.55
C SER A 249 0.85 30.19 16.55
N SER A 250 1.46 29.62 17.60
CA SER A 250 2.33 30.33 18.56
C SER A 250 3.74 29.75 18.67
N ALA A 251 4.02 28.57 18.07
CA ALA A 251 5.24 27.79 18.34
C ALA A 251 6.15 27.52 17.13
N VAL A 252 5.69 27.77 15.89
CA VAL A 252 6.45 27.52 14.65
C VAL A 252 6.63 28.85 13.88
N ASP A 253 7.79 29.06 13.26
CA ASP A 253 8.08 30.28 12.49
C ASP A 253 7.11 30.46 11.30
N ARG A 254 6.78 31.71 10.98
CA ARG A 254 5.85 32.08 9.91
C ARG A 254 6.34 31.66 8.53
N THR A 255 7.65 31.66 8.31
CA THR A 255 8.25 31.26 7.03
C THR A 255 8.08 29.76 6.78
N GLU A 256 8.33 28.93 7.80
CA GLU A 256 8.12 27.48 7.76
C GLU A 256 6.64 27.10 7.57
N LEU A 257 5.74 27.83 8.23
CA LEU A 257 4.29 27.64 8.06
C LEU A 257 3.81 28.02 6.65
N ALA A 258 4.41 29.04 6.04
CA ALA A 258 4.13 29.40 4.65
C ALA A 258 4.57 28.29 3.69
N ALA A 259 5.74 27.68 3.92
CA ALA A 259 6.20 26.53 3.13
C ALA A 259 5.27 25.32 3.28
N LEU A 260 4.83 25.02 4.50
CA LEU A 260 3.82 23.97 4.76
C LEU A 260 2.49 24.26 4.05
N HIS A 261 2.02 25.50 4.12
CA HIS A 261 0.81 25.94 3.43
C HIS A 261 0.92 25.69 1.92
N GLN A 262 2.03 26.11 1.30
CA GLN A 262 2.28 25.89 -0.13
C GLN A 262 2.28 24.41 -0.48
N VAL A 263 3.02 23.57 0.25
CA VAL A 263 3.06 22.13 0.00
C VAL A 263 1.67 21.50 0.11
N LEU A 264 0.89 21.83 1.15
CA LEU A 264 -0.46 21.29 1.32
C LEU A 264 -1.43 21.76 0.22
N PHE A 265 -1.25 22.98 -0.28
CA PHE A 265 -2.09 23.57 -1.32
C PHE A 265 -1.77 23.02 -2.72
N THR A 266 -0.49 22.81 -3.04
CA THR A 266 -0.03 22.43 -4.39
C THR A 266 0.07 20.91 -4.59
N THR A 267 0.39 20.14 -3.56
CA THR A 267 0.87 18.77 -3.76
C THR A 267 -0.26 17.75 -4.04
N GLY A 268 -1.53 18.17 -4.11
CA GLY A 268 -2.66 17.23 -4.16
C GLY A 268 -3.99 17.73 -4.68
N SER A 269 -4.98 16.81 -4.74
CA SER A 269 -6.35 17.19 -5.06
C SER A 269 -6.97 17.89 -3.84
N PRO A 270 -7.51 19.12 -3.96
CA PRO A 270 -7.94 19.88 -2.79
C PRO A 270 -8.97 19.16 -1.91
N ALA A 271 -9.89 18.41 -2.53
CA ALA A 271 -10.91 17.63 -1.82
C ALA A 271 -10.33 16.49 -0.96
N SER A 272 -9.21 15.88 -1.37
CA SER A 272 -8.57 14.81 -0.60
C SER A 272 -7.80 15.37 0.60
N THR A 273 -7.10 16.50 0.40
CA THR A 273 -6.41 17.21 1.50
C THR A 273 -7.40 17.69 2.55
N LEU A 274 -8.53 18.28 2.13
CA LEU A 274 -9.60 18.69 3.04
C LEU A 274 -10.17 17.52 3.85
N ARG A 275 -10.42 16.37 3.22
CA ARG A 275 -10.89 15.16 3.93
C ARG A 275 -9.84 14.66 4.92
N TRP A 276 -8.57 14.67 4.53
CA TRP A 276 -7.46 14.28 5.39
C TRP A 276 -7.33 15.20 6.61
N LEU A 277 -7.43 16.52 6.42
CA LEU A 277 -7.43 17.51 7.49
C LEU A 277 -8.61 17.32 8.47
N ALA A 278 -9.78 16.95 7.95
CA ALA A 278 -10.97 16.76 8.78
C ALA A 278 -10.96 15.46 9.62
N GLU A 279 -10.46 14.36 9.06
CA GLU A 279 -10.70 13.02 9.62
C GLU A 279 -9.45 12.33 10.19
N SER A 280 -8.24 12.81 9.88
CA SER A 280 -7.01 12.06 10.18
C SER A 280 -6.42 12.35 11.56
N ALA A 281 -5.88 11.31 12.20
CA ALA A 281 -5.05 11.47 13.40
C ALA A 281 -3.78 12.27 13.11
N ALA A 282 -3.24 12.17 11.88
CA ALA A 282 -2.08 12.91 11.43
C ALA A 282 -2.32 14.42 11.41
N SER A 283 -3.52 14.87 10.99
CA SER A 283 -3.89 16.29 11.05
C SER A 283 -3.97 16.81 12.48
N ARG A 284 -4.47 15.99 13.44
CA ARG A 284 -4.47 16.39 14.85
C ARG A 284 -3.04 16.55 15.39
N THR A 285 -2.15 15.61 15.08
CA THR A 285 -0.73 15.74 15.45
C THR A 285 -0.07 16.93 14.76
N LEU A 286 -0.45 17.26 13.52
CA LEU A 286 0.01 18.49 12.86
C LEU A 286 -0.45 19.73 13.62
N THR A 287 -1.72 19.79 14.04
CA THR A 287 -2.22 20.87 14.89
C THR A 287 -1.46 20.94 16.22
N ASP A 288 -1.21 19.79 16.88
CA ASP A 288 -0.43 19.74 18.12
C ASP A 288 1.01 20.25 17.94
N ILE A 289 1.62 20.03 16.77
CA ILE A 289 2.95 20.56 16.44
C ILE A 289 2.88 22.08 16.27
N ILE A 290 1.89 22.59 15.51
CA ILE A 290 1.71 24.02 15.26
C ILE A 290 1.41 24.79 16.57
N THR A 291 0.65 24.19 17.49
CA THR A 291 0.32 24.78 18.79
C THR A 291 1.39 24.55 19.87
N GLY A 292 2.48 23.83 19.57
CA GLY A 292 3.56 23.53 20.52
C GLY A 292 3.29 22.40 21.51
N ALA A 293 2.13 21.75 21.45
CA ALA A 293 1.78 20.58 22.27
C ALA A 293 2.55 19.30 21.87
N CYS A 294 3.23 19.29 20.72
CA CYS A 294 4.11 18.21 20.26
C CYS A 294 5.41 18.78 19.68
N PRO A 295 6.59 18.30 20.13
CA PRO A 295 7.86 18.68 19.51
C PRO A 295 7.93 18.29 18.02
N LEU A 296 8.52 19.17 17.20
CA LEU A 296 8.79 18.93 15.78
C LEU A 296 10.01 18.00 15.62
N THR A 297 9.84 16.72 15.95
CA THR A 297 10.89 15.70 15.77
C THR A 297 10.32 14.42 15.19
N HIS A 298 11.16 13.64 14.49
CA HIS A 298 10.70 12.38 13.91
C HIS A 298 10.19 11.38 14.95
N ASP A 299 10.80 11.36 16.13
CA ASP A 299 10.49 10.41 17.20
C ASP A 299 9.19 10.78 17.93
N ALA A 300 8.93 12.07 18.14
CA ALA A 300 7.65 12.54 18.68
C ALA A 300 6.47 12.15 17.78
N ILE A 301 6.66 12.22 16.46
CA ILE A 301 5.65 11.80 15.46
C ILE A 301 5.45 10.27 15.51
N ASP A 302 6.52 9.48 15.59
CA ASP A 302 6.44 8.01 15.63
C ASP A 302 5.79 7.49 16.94
N ALA A 303 5.96 8.21 18.06
CA ALA A 303 5.34 7.87 19.33
C ALA A 303 3.81 8.08 19.33
N ARG A 304 3.31 9.09 18.61
CA ARG A 304 1.87 9.45 18.59
C ARG A 304 1.06 8.77 17.49
N LEU A 305 1.70 8.40 16.38
CA LEU A 305 0.99 7.94 15.19
C LEU A 305 1.37 6.50 14.78
N PRO A 306 0.39 5.70 14.31
CA PRO A 306 0.68 4.45 13.64
C PRO A 306 1.59 4.67 12.42
N ARG A 307 2.48 3.70 12.13
CA ARG A 307 3.52 3.79 11.08
C ARG A 307 3.08 4.36 9.73
N LYS A 308 1.89 4.01 9.26
CA LYS A 308 1.38 4.49 7.97
C LYS A 308 1.09 6.00 8.01
N SER A 309 0.53 6.46 9.12
CA SER A 309 0.18 7.87 9.35
C SER A 309 1.42 8.69 9.70
N SER A 310 2.36 8.15 10.48
CA SER A 310 3.62 8.84 10.80
C SER A 310 4.47 9.06 9.55
N ARG A 311 4.62 8.03 8.70
CA ARG A 311 5.30 8.15 7.40
C ARG A 311 4.66 9.21 6.51
N HIS A 312 3.33 9.22 6.46
CA HIS A 312 2.58 10.18 5.67
C HIS A 312 2.85 11.61 6.16
N LEU A 313 2.62 11.90 7.45
CA LEU A 313 2.86 13.24 8.03
C LEU A 313 4.32 13.69 7.90
N ARG A 314 5.27 12.78 8.15
CA ARG A 314 6.70 13.09 8.02
C ARG A 314 7.08 13.49 6.60
N ALA A 315 6.56 12.81 5.59
CA ALA A 315 6.82 13.17 4.19
C ALA A 315 6.35 14.60 3.88
N ILE A 316 5.23 15.03 4.48
CA ILE A 316 4.72 16.42 4.38
C ILE A 316 5.75 17.39 4.95
N LEU A 317 6.15 17.15 6.20
CA LEU A 317 7.02 18.06 6.95
C LEU A 317 8.42 18.14 6.32
N VAL A 318 8.95 17.02 5.81
CA VAL A 318 10.23 17.01 5.07
C VAL A 318 10.10 17.76 3.75
N SER A 319 9.01 17.56 3.00
CA SER A 319 8.78 18.27 1.74
C SER A 319 8.60 19.78 1.93
N ALA A 320 8.07 20.19 3.09
CA ALA A 320 7.91 21.58 3.47
C ALA A 320 9.17 22.19 4.12
N GLY A 321 10.23 21.40 4.32
CA GLY A 321 11.49 21.85 4.94
C GLY A 321 11.48 21.91 6.48
N LEU A 322 10.36 21.57 7.14
CA LEU A 322 10.22 21.59 8.60
C LEU A 322 10.95 20.43 9.30
N LEU A 323 11.31 19.38 8.57
CA LEU A 323 12.09 18.27 9.10
C LEU A 323 13.20 17.89 8.13
N ALA A 324 14.38 17.58 8.65
CA ALA A 324 15.44 17.01 7.85
C ALA A 324 15.02 15.66 7.24
N PRO A 325 15.46 15.33 6.02
CA PRO A 325 15.25 14.01 5.45
C PRO A 325 15.82 12.90 6.34
N ARG A 326 15.01 11.89 6.69
CA ARG A 326 15.44 10.70 7.46
C ARG A 326 15.42 9.45 6.60
N ASP A 327 16.45 8.60 6.76
CA ASP A 327 16.43 7.25 6.22
C ASP A 327 15.40 6.37 6.93
N GLU A 328 14.18 6.36 6.40
CA GLU A 328 13.10 5.54 6.92
C GLU A 328 13.39 4.04 6.85
N HIS A 329 14.17 3.57 5.88
CA HIS A 329 14.51 2.16 5.77
C HIS A 329 15.45 1.73 6.90
N LEU A 330 16.46 2.54 7.20
CA LEU A 330 17.39 2.31 8.30
C LEU A 330 16.70 2.44 9.67
N ALA A 331 15.92 3.50 9.89
CA ALA A 331 15.19 3.70 11.15
C ALA A 331 14.22 2.53 11.44
N ASN A 332 13.47 2.09 10.42
CA ASN A 332 12.58 0.93 10.55
C ASN A 332 13.34 -0.39 10.73
N LEU A 333 14.55 -0.52 10.20
CA LEU A 333 15.40 -1.69 10.44
C LEU A 333 15.87 -1.72 11.91
N GLN A 334 16.37 -0.59 12.44
CA GLN A 334 16.84 -0.49 13.82
C GLN A 334 15.72 -0.81 14.82
N ALA A 335 14.56 -0.16 14.69
CA ALA A 335 13.41 -0.45 15.55
C ALA A 335 12.93 -1.91 15.46
N TRP A 336 13.07 -2.53 14.28
CA TRP A 336 12.76 -3.95 14.13
C TRP A 336 13.82 -4.86 14.77
N ILE A 337 15.11 -4.52 14.67
CA ILE A 337 16.21 -5.25 15.34
C ILE A 337 16.00 -5.22 16.84
N ASP A 338 15.77 -4.05 17.44
CA ASP A 338 15.60 -3.91 18.88
C ASP A 338 14.41 -4.72 19.38
N LYS A 339 13.27 -4.64 18.69
CA LYS A 339 12.10 -5.47 19.02
C LYS A 339 12.38 -6.97 18.88
N THR A 340 13.10 -7.37 17.84
CA THR A 340 13.39 -8.80 17.57
C THR A 340 14.35 -9.35 18.62
N LEU A 341 15.37 -8.59 19.00
CA LEU A 341 16.32 -8.98 20.05
C LEU A 341 15.66 -9.00 21.44
N ALA A 342 14.73 -8.09 21.72
CA ALA A 342 13.99 -8.09 22.98
C ALA A 342 13.12 -9.35 23.17
N ALA A 343 12.68 -9.98 22.08
CA ALA A 343 11.91 -11.22 22.10
C ALA A 343 12.78 -12.49 22.27
N VAL A 344 14.11 -12.37 22.33
CA VAL A 344 15.00 -13.51 22.60
C VAL A 344 15.21 -13.62 24.10
N ASP A 345 14.76 -14.72 24.71
CA ASP A 345 14.74 -14.89 26.17
C ASP A 345 16.15 -14.96 26.78
N ASN A 346 17.06 -15.73 26.17
CA ASN A 346 18.44 -15.92 26.67
C ASN A 346 19.26 -14.60 26.53
N PRO A 347 19.76 -14.00 27.63
CA PRO A 347 20.52 -12.76 27.62
C PRO A 347 21.87 -12.83 26.87
N GLU A 348 22.59 -13.95 26.97
CA GLU A 348 23.88 -14.15 26.30
C GLU A 348 23.70 -14.22 24.79
N ARG A 349 22.71 -15.01 24.35
CA ARG A 349 22.31 -15.08 22.93
C ARG A 349 21.89 -13.71 22.41
N ARG A 350 21.09 -12.97 23.18
CA ARG A 350 20.64 -11.62 22.84
C ARG A 350 21.85 -10.70 22.64
N ASN A 351 22.85 -10.76 23.52
CA ASN A 351 24.07 -9.95 23.41
C ASN A 351 24.92 -10.35 22.19
N LEU A 352 25.09 -11.65 21.94
CA LEU A 352 25.80 -12.16 20.76
C LEU A 352 25.16 -11.68 19.46
N LEU A 353 23.85 -11.82 19.33
CA LEU A 353 23.09 -11.36 18.16
C LEU A 353 23.13 -9.82 18.03
N ARG A 354 23.07 -9.08 19.14
CA ARG A 354 23.23 -7.62 19.15
C ARG A 354 24.60 -7.20 18.62
N ARG A 355 25.67 -7.88 19.04
CA ARG A 355 27.04 -7.64 18.55
C ARG A 355 27.15 -7.96 17.06
N PHE A 356 26.62 -9.10 16.62
CA PHE A 356 26.60 -9.48 15.21
C PHE A 356 25.93 -8.39 14.36
N VAL A 357 24.70 -8.03 14.68
CA VAL A 357 23.93 -7.09 13.84
C VAL A 357 24.53 -5.69 13.86
N THR A 358 24.98 -5.21 15.02
CA THR A 358 25.57 -3.86 15.15
C THR A 358 26.88 -3.74 14.40
N TRP A 359 27.82 -4.65 14.64
CA TRP A 359 29.20 -4.53 14.15
C TRP A 359 29.40 -5.13 12.75
N HIS A 360 28.60 -6.13 12.37
CA HIS A 360 28.70 -6.72 11.03
C HIS A 360 27.75 -6.05 10.04
N HIS A 361 26.44 -6.07 10.31
CA HIS A 361 25.43 -5.61 9.34
C HIS A 361 25.26 -4.10 9.32
N LEU A 362 24.95 -3.46 10.45
CA LEU A 362 24.68 -2.02 10.49
C LEU A 362 25.93 -1.19 10.17
N ALA A 363 27.10 -1.54 10.70
CA ALA A 363 28.35 -0.86 10.38
C ALA A 363 28.73 -0.98 8.89
N ARG A 364 28.52 -2.15 8.27
CA ARG A 364 28.78 -2.36 6.84
C ARG A 364 27.76 -1.64 5.97
N LEU A 365 26.48 -1.64 6.36
CA LEU A 365 25.43 -0.90 5.66
C LEU A 365 25.75 0.60 5.68
N ARG A 366 26.00 1.19 6.85
CA ARG A 366 26.36 2.62 6.97
C ARG A 366 27.56 3.01 6.12
N ARG A 367 28.62 2.18 6.11
CA ARG A 367 29.80 2.39 5.24
C ARG A 367 29.46 2.33 3.75
N LYS A 368 28.54 1.45 3.34
CA LYS A 368 28.10 1.34 1.95
C LYS A 368 27.24 2.52 1.52
N LEU A 369 26.41 3.04 2.41
CA LEU A 369 25.48 4.11 2.10
C LEU A 369 26.18 5.45 1.81
N ARG A 370 27.33 5.75 2.43
CA ARG A 370 28.11 6.98 2.18
C ARG A 370 27.25 8.28 2.19
N GLY A 371 26.19 8.31 3.00
CA GLY A 371 25.24 9.44 3.07
C GLY A 371 23.94 9.25 2.28
N GLU A 372 23.83 8.22 1.44
CA GLU A 372 22.60 7.85 0.75
C GLU A 372 21.62 7.07 1.65
N PHE A 373 20.36 6.96 1.22
CA PHE A 373 19.34 6.18 1.94
C PHE A 373 19.36 4.71 1.57
N ALA A 374 19.10 3.86 2.57
CA ALA A 374 19.05 2.42 2.41
C ALA A 374 17.92 1.99 1.46
N GLU A 375 18.24 1.03 0.59
CA GLU A 375 17.25 0.38 -0.25
C GLU A 375 16.54 -0.75 0.52
N HIS A 376 15.30 -1.05 0.10
CA HIS A 376 14.49 -2.09 0.73
C HIS A 376 15.16 -3.47 0.73
N ASN A 377 15.83 -3.85 -0.37
CA ASN A 377 16.55 -5.12 -0.54
C ASN A 377 17.72 -5.26 0.45
N GLN A 378 18.48 -4.19 0.69
CA GLN A 378 19.60 -4.14 1.62
C GLN A 378 19.11 -4.39 3.05
N VAL A 379 18.02 -3.71 3.43
CA VAL A 379 17.38 -3.88 4.74
C VAL A 379 16.78 -5.29 4.89
N ASP A 380 16.13 -5.81 3.86
CA ASP A 380 15.50 -7.14 3.92
C ASP A 380 16.54 -8.26 4.02
N ALA A 381 17.68 -8.13 3.33
CA ALA A 381 18.79 -9.07 3.47
C ALA A 381 19.30 -9.19 4.91
N ILE A 382 19.40 -8.06 5.63
CA ILE A 382 19.79 -8.04 7.06
C ILE A 382 18.72 -8.73 7.92
N ARG A 383 17.43 -8.50 7.64
CA ARG A 383 16.33 -9.15 8.36
C ARG A 383 16.35 -10.67 8.20
N VAL A 384 16.56 -11.13 6.97
CA VAL A 384 16.66 -12.56 6.65
C VAL A 384 17.87 -13.18 7.34
N SER A 385 19.03 -12.51 7.30
CA SER A 385 20.25 -12.99 7.98
C SER A 385 20.07 -13.07 9.50
N LEU A 386 19.49 -12.04 10.14
CA LEU A 386 19.25 -12.06 11.59
C LEU A 386 18.24 -13.15 11.99
N ARG A 387 17.15 -13.32 11.23
CA ARG A 387 16.20 -14.42 11.49
C ARG A 387 16.86 -15.78 11.37
N ALA A 388 17.65 -16.00 10.32
CA ALA A 388 18.38 -17.25 10.13
C ALA A 388 19.33 -17.53 11.31
N ALA A 389 20.05 -16.51 11.81
CA ALA A 389 20.89 -16.66 12.99
C ALA A 389 20.09 -17.00 14.26
N ILE A 390 18.95 -16.36 14.48
CA ILE A 390 18.06 -16.66 15.62
C ILE A 390 17.55 -18.10 15.55
N THR A 391 17.07 -18.53 14.38
CA THR A 391 16.54 -19.89 14.19
C THR A 391 17.63 -20.94 14.34
N PHE A 392 18.83 -20.69 13.78
CA PHE A 392 19.97 -21.59 13.92
C PHE A 392 20.42 -21.75 15.38
N LEU A 393 20.54 -20.66 16.12
CA LEU A 393 20.87 -20.74 17.53
C LEU A 393 19.76 -21.47 18.31
N GLY A 394 18.48 -21.22 18.00
CA GLY A 394 17.37 -21.97 18.61
C GLY A 394 17.43 -23.47 18.31
N TRP A 395 17.84 -23.86 17.11
CA TRP A 395 18.05 -25.25 16.74
C TRP A 395 19.23 -25.88 17.48
N LEU A 396 20.35 -25.17 17.65
CA LEU A 396 21.48 -25.67 18.45
C LEU A 396 21.06 -25.98 19.90
N ASP A 397 20.23 -25.13 20.52
CA ASP A 397 19.72 -25.40 21.87
C ASP A 397 18.90 -26.69 21.90
N GLN A 398 18.06 -26.93 20.88
CA GLN A 398 17.26 -28.15 20.78
C GLN A 398 18.13 -29.40 20.64
N GLN A 399 19.34 -29.25 20.10
CA GLN A 399 20.34 -30.32 20.01
C GLN A 399 21.27 -30.38 21.25
N ASN A 400 21.00 -29.59 22.30
CA ASN A 400 21.87 -29.42 23.48
C ASN A 400 23.32 -29.05 23.11
N GLN A 401 23.48 -28.27 22.05
CA GLN A 401 24.77 -27.76 21.59
C GLN A 401 24.87 -26.25 21.78
N THR A 402 26.11 -25.77 21.83
CA THR A 402 26.42 -24.34 21.84
C THR A 402 27.15 -23.96 20.56
N LEU A 403 27.24 -22.65 20.27
CA LEU A 403 28.02 -22.18 19.13
C LEU A 403 29.51 -22.57 19.23
N ALA A 404 30.03 -22.69 20.45
CA ALA A 404 31.40 -23.11 20.70
C ALA A 404 31.60 -24.62 20.48
N THR A 405 30.60 -25.46 20.73
CA THR A 405 30.69 -26.93 20.58
C THR A 405 30.18 -27.44 19.23
N CYS A 406 29.59 -26.56 18.40
CA CYS A 406 29.08 -26.87 17.08
C CYS A 406 30.20 -27.33 16.12
N ARG A 407 29.96 -28.46 15.42
CA ARG A 407 30.88 -29.06 14.44
C ARG A 407 30.35 -28.89 13.02
N GLN A 408 31.21 -29.16 12.04
CA GLN A 408 30.83 -29.09 10.62
C GLN A 408 29.63 -30.01 10.29
N ALA A 409 29.58 -31.19 10.89
CA ALA A 409 28.46 -32.13 10.72
C ALA A 409 27.11 -31.54 11.15
N ASP A 410 27.09 -30.65 12.16
CA ASP A 410 25.86 -30.00 12.62
C ASP A 410 25.41 -28.92 11.62
N ILE A 411 26.36 -28.19 11.02
CA ILE A 411 26.08 -27.23 9.93
C ILE A 411 25.51 -27.96 8.70
N ASP A 412 26.11 -29.08 8.33
CA ASP A 412 25.69 -29.85 7.17
C ASP A 412 24.29 -30.44 7.39
N ARG A 413 24.00 -30.95 8.59
CA ARG A 413 22.67 -31.41 9.00
C ARG A 413 21.64 -30.29 8.97
N TRP A 414 21.97 -29.13 9.56
CA TRP A 414 21.12 -27.95 9.52
C TRP A 414 20.77 -27.55 8.08
N ILE A 415 21.72 -27.62 7.15
CA ILE A 415 21.49 -27.29 5.74
C ILE A 415 20.64 -28.36 5.04
N ALA A 416 20.90 -29.64 5.29
CA ALA A 416 20.20 -30.76 4.66
C ALA A 416 18.73 -30.85 5.07
N ASP A 417 18.44 -30.63 6.36
CA ASP A 417 17.09 -30.78 6.92
C ASP A 417 16.19 -29.56 6.67
N GLY A 418 16.73 -28.51 6.05
CA GLY A 418 16.11 -27.19 6.02
C GLY A 418 15.83 -26.60 4.64
N PRO A 419 14.94 -25.59 4.57
CA PRO A 419 14.74 -24.83 3.34
C PRO A 419 16.00 -24.07 2.92
N SER A 420 16.07 -23.65 1.65
CA SER A 420 17.20 -22.88 1.08
C SER A 420 17.57 -21.60 1.84
N THR A 421 16.67 -21.09 2.69
CA THR A 421 16.96 -19.97 3.59
C THR A 421 17.98 -20.31 4.68
N HIS A 422 18.23 -21.58 4.97
CA HIS A 422 19.23 -22.03 5.95
C HIS A 422 20.64 -21.59 5.55
N TYR A 423 20.96 -21.53 4.26
CA TYR A 423 22.23 -20.98 3.76
C TYR A 423 22.45 -19.50 4.11
N ARG A 424 21.41 -18.76 4.57
CA ARG A 424 21.53 -17.36 5.00
C ARG A 424 22.25 -17.20 6.34
N ILE A 425 22.55 -18.30 7.04
CA ILE A 425 23.41 -18.28 8.24
C ILE A 425 24.88 -17.99 7.92
N ARG A 426 25.29 -18.10 6.64
CA ARG A 426 26.70 -17.99 6.22
C ARG A 426 27.41 -16.76 6.77
N ASP A 427 26.79 -15.58 6.69
CA ASP A 427 27.39 -14.33 7.20
C ASP A 427 27.57 -14.36 8.72
N PHE A 428 26.64 -14.99 9.44
CA PHE A 428 26.70 -15.15 10.90
C PHE A 428 27.82 -16.12 11.29
N VAL A 429 27.89 -17.28 10.65
CA VAL A 429 28.93 -18.30 10.93
C VAL A 429 30.32 -17.74 10.60
N HIS A 430 30.49 -17.11 9.44
CA HIS A 430 31.78 -16.49 9.10
C HIS A 430 32.19 -15.41 10.11
N TRP A 431 31.24 -14.59 10.57
CA TRP A 431 31.50 -13.59 11.60
C TRP A 431 31.84 -14.23 12.95
N SER A 432 31.15 -15.30 13.37
CA SER A 432 31.41 -15.97 14.64
C SER A 432 32.77 -16.66 14.64
N VAL A 433 33.19 -17.28 13.53
CA VAL A 433 34.54 -17.85 13.35
C VAL A 433 35.59 -16.75 13.43
N ALA A 434 35.42 -15.66 12.68
CA ALA A 434 36.37 -14.55 12.67
C ALA A 434 36.53 -13.86 14.03
N LYS A 435 35.49 -13.91 14.88
CA LYS A 435 35.51 -13.37 16.25
C LYS A 435 35.77 -14.43 17.33
N ARG A 436 36.13 -15.66 16.93
CA ARG A 436 36.46 -16.80 17.82
C ARG A 436 35.32 -17.22 18.77
N TYR A 437 34.07 -17.02 18.37
CA TYR A 437 32.88 -17.54 19.07
C TYR A 437 32.53 -18.98 18.66
N ALA A 438 33.07 -19.45 17.53
CA ALA A 438 32.87 -20.80 16.99
C ALA A 438 34.22 -21.36 16.52
N HIS A 439 34.33 -22.68 16.47
CA HIS A 439 35.41 -23.37 15.75
C HIS A 439 35.36 -23.05 14.24
N PRO A 440 36.43 -23.32 13.47
CA PRO A 440 36.43 -23.13 12.01
C PRO A 440 35.31 -23.94 11.33
N LEU A 441 34.21 -23.25 11.00
CA LEU A 441 33.02 -23.80 10.36
C LEU A 441 32.84 -23.17 8.98
N GLN A 442 32.38 -23.97 8.01
CA GLN A 442 32.12 -23.52 6.65
C GLN A 442 30.66 -23.71 6.29
N VAL A 443 30.09 -22.69 5.66
CA VAL A 443 28.75 -22.77 5.07
C VAL A 443 28.92 -22.58 3.57
N PRO A 444 28.63 -23.58 2.72
CA PRO A 444 28.77 -23.43 1.28
C PRO A 444 27.92 -22.26 0.74
N LYS A 445 28.34 -21.67 -0.40
CA LYS A 445 27.48 -20.69 -1.07
C LYS A 445 26.26 -21.44 -1.57
N TYR A 446 25.07 -20.90 -1.30
CA TYR A 446 23.87 -21.43 -1.93
C TYR A 446 23.99 -21.31 -3.44
N GLN A 447 24.20 -22.44 -4.11
CA GLN A 447 24.05 -22.54 -5.55
C GLN A 447 22.57 -22.82 -5.79
N GLN A 448 21.85 -21.78 -6.14
CA GLN A 448 20.48 -21.94 -6.59
C GLN A 448 20.54 -22.81 -7.85
N ALA A 449 19.91 -23.99 -7.81
CA ALA A 449 19.64 -24.79 -9.01
C ALA A 449 18.71 -23.95 -9.91
N SER A 450 19.30 -23.07 -10.70
CA SER A 450 18.62 -22.12 -11.56
C SER A 450 19.24 -22.23 -12.93
N GLN A 451 18.94 -23.33 -13.61
CA GLN A 451 18.57 -23.18 -15.01
C GLN A 451 17.23 -22.42 -14.99
N THR A 452 17.30 -21.09 -14.86
CA THR A 452 16.14 -20.27 -15.24
C THR A 452 16.06 -20.48 -16.73
N ASN A 453 15.11 -21.30 -17.18
CA ASN A 453 14.92 -21.52 -18.60
C ASN A 453 14.51 -20.18 -19.22
N PRO A 454 15.25 -19.71 -20.26
CA PRO A 454 14.81 -18.56 -21.03
C PRO A 454 13.36 -18.75 -21.45
N LEU A 455 12.61 -17.65 -21.49
CA LEU A 455 11.27 -17.70 -22.04
C LEU A 455 11.35 -18.16 -23.50
N ASP A 456 10.45 -19.06 -23.89
CA ASP A 456 10.30 -19.47 -25.27
C ASP A 456 10.15 -18.26 -26.22
N ALA A 457 10.73 -18.34 -27.42
CA ALA A 457 10.81 -17.22 -28.36
C ALA A 457 9.42 -16.81 -28.87
N GLU A 458 8.56 -17.78 -29.23
CA GLU A 458 7.19 -17.48 -29.66
C GLU A 458 6.40 -16.85 -28.52
N ARG A 459 6.53 -17.41 -27.30
CA ARG A 459 5.87 -16.85 -26.12
C ARG A 459 6.33 -15.43 -25.82
N ARG A 460 7.62 -15.14 -25.99
CA ARG A 460 8.20 -13.79 -25.81
C ARG A 460 7.60 -12.80 -26.79
N TRP A 461 7.56 -13.15 -28.08
CA TRP A 461 6.99 -12.30 -29.12
C TRP A 461 5.48 -12.12 -29.00
N ALA A 462 4.76 -13.15 -28.57
CA ALA A 462 3.33 -13.05 -28.28
C ALA A 462 3.04 -12.07 -27.13
N LEU A 463 3.85 -12.10 -26.06
CA LEU A 463 3.76 -11.12 -24.98
C LEU A 463 4.13 -9.71 -25.46
N ALA A 464 5.17 -9.55 -26.26
CA ALA A 464 5.55 -8.24 -26.80
C ALA A 464 4.42 -7.62 -27.65
N ARG A 465 3.81 -8.41 -28.54
CA ARG A 465 2.63 -8.00 -29.34
C ARG A 465 1.45 -7.64 -28.44
N GLN A 466 1.12 -8.48 -27.45
CA GLN A 466 0.07 -8.15 -26.49
C GLN A 466 0.33 -6.80 -25.80
N LEU A 467 1.57 -6.49 -25.42
CA LEU A 467 1.87 -5.20 -24.79
C LEU A 467 1.78 -4.02 -25.76
N LEU A 468 1.93 -4.21 -27.06
CA LEU A 468 1.73 -3.16 -28.06
C LEU A 468 0.24 -2.88 -28.34
N ASP A 469 -0.63 -3.89 -28.20
CA ASP A 469 -2.03 -3.78 -28.64
C ASP A 469 -3.05 -3.70 -27.48
N ASP A 470 -2.75 -4.27 -26.32
CA ASP A 470 -3.69 -4.39 -25.20
C ASP A 470 -3.74 -3.12 -24.32
N HIS A 471 -4.60 -2.17 -24.71
CA HIS A 471 -4.85 -0.93 -23.96
C HIS A 471 -5.54 -1.13 -22.60
N THR A 472 -5.95 -2.37 -22.24
CA THR A 472 -6.46 -2.64 -20.89
C THR A 472 -5.33 -2.67 -19.85
N ILE A 473 -4.10 -2.89 -20.30
CA ILE A 473 -2.89 -2.84 -19.49
C ILE A 473 -2.41 -1.39 -19.39
N ALA A 474 -2.01 -0.95 -18.19
CA ALA A 474 -1.51 0.41 -18.01
C ALA A 474 -0.26 0.67 -18.88
N ALA A 475 -0.20 1.81 -19.59
CA ALA A 475 0.90 2.19 -20.47
C ALA A 475 2.28 1.97 -19.84
N LYS A 476 2.45 2.37 -18.57
CA LYS A 476 3.69 2.13 -17.80
C LYS A 476 4.11 0.66 -17.71
N ASP A 477 3.17 -0.27 -17.57
CA ASP A 477 3.50 -1.69 -17.47
C ASP A 477 3.82 -2.27 -18.85
N ARG A 478 3.16 -1.76 -19.89
CA ARG A 478 3.42 -2.09 -21.30
C ARG A 478 4.83 -1.68 -21.70
N VAL A 479 5.21 -0.41 -21.48
CA VAL A 479 6.56 0.10 -21.74
C VAL A 479 7.62 -0.70 -20.97
N ALA A 480 7.44 -0.87 -19.64
CA ALA A 480 8.43 -1.59 -18.84
C ALA A 480 8.55 -3.08 -19.21
N GLY A 481 7.45 -3.70 -19.62
CA GLY A 481 7.42 -5.06 -20.14
C GLY A 481 8.20 -5.19 -21.44
N LEU A 482 7.99 -4.27 -22.39
CA LEU A 482 8.73 -4.22 -23.66
C LEU A 482 10.22 -3.97 -23.44
N PHE A 483 10.58 -3.06 -22.53
CA PHE A 483 11.98 -2.85 -22.14
C PHE A 483 12.63 -4.13 -21.61
N THR A 484 11.88 -4.95 -20.88
CA THR A 484 12.37 -6.23 -20.37
C THR A 484 12.46 -7.31 -21.47
N LEU A 485 11.48 -7.40 -22.36
CA LEU A 485 11.32 -8.49 -23.33
C LEU A 485 12.05 -8.27 -24.66
N LEU A 486 12.28 -7.02 -25.04
CA LEU A 486 12.91 -6.64 -26.32
C LEU A 486 14.31 -6.05 -26.12
N TYR A 487 14.50 -5.23 -25.08
CA TYR A 487 15.77 -4.54 -24.81
C TYR A 487 16.52 -5.16 -23.61
N ALA A 488 16.01 -6.29 -23.14
CA ALA A 488 16.53 -7.05 -22.03
C ALA A 488 16.80 -6.25 -20.76
N GLN A 489 16.15 -5.11 -20.53
CA GLN A 489 16.45 -4.24 -19.40
C GLN A 489 15.99 -4.85 -18.07
N PRO A 490 16.80 -4.75 -16.99
CA PRO A 490 16.41 -5.29 -15.69
C PRO A 490 15.50 -4.27 -14.99
N ALA A 491 14.60 -4.76 -14.14
CA ALA A 491 13.72 -3.89 -13.37
C ALA A 491 14.47 -2.82 -12.54
N THR A 492 15.74 -3.08 -12.17
CA THR A 492 16.61 -2.11 -11.48
C THR A 492 16.99 -0.91 -12.33
N ASN A 493 17.24 -1.09 -13.64
CA ASN A 493 17.61 0.02 -14.51
C ASN A 493 16.36 0.70 -15.04
N ILE A 494 15.31 -0.07 -15.39
CA ILE A 494 14.05 0.49 -15.89
C ILE A 494 13.50 1.54 -14.93
N VAL A 495 13.45 1.25 -13.63
CA VAL A 495 12.91 2.22 -12.66
C VAL A 495 13.81 3.45 -12.47
N ARG A 496 15.09 3.38 -12.82
CA ARG A 496 16.06 4.48 -12.72
C ARG A 496 16.07 5.37 -13.98
N LEU A 497 15.29 5.05 -15.00
CA LEU A 497 15.17 5.92 -16.17
C LEU A 497 14.43 7.21 -15.80
N THR A 498 14.91 8.31 -16.36
CA THR A 498 14.40 9.67 -16.21
C THR A 498 13.88 10.20 -17.54
N ALA A 499 13.15 11.31 -17.51
CA ALA A 499 12.75 12.00 -18.74
C ALA A 499 13.96 12.49 -19.57
N ALA A 500 15.09 12.77 -18.91
CA ALA A 500 16.33 13.18 -19.58
C ALA A 500 17.05 12.04 -20.31
N ASP A 501 16.66 10.78 -20.07
CA ASP A 501 17.18 9.62 -20.81
C ASP A 501 16.43 9.41 -22.15
N ILE A 502 15.45 10.26 -22.47
CA ILE A 502 14.65 10.22 -23.69
C ILE A 502 14.91 11.49 -24.49
N THR A 503 15.25 11.31 -25.77
CA THR A 503 15.41 12.40 -26.72
C THR A 503 14.37 12.23 -27.82
N ILE A 504 13.46 13.19 -27.95
CA ILE A 504 12.42 13.20 -28.98
C ILE A 504 12.84 14.23 -30.04
N SER A 505 13.14 13.75 -31.25
CA SER A 505 13.30 14.57 -32.45
C SER A 505 11.94 14.74 -33.15
N SER A 506 11.88 15.55 -34.20
CA SER A 506 10.66 15.73 -35.01
C SER A 506 10.14 14.43 -35.65
N THR A 507 11.03 13.45 -35.90
CA THR A 507 10.69 12.19 -36.58
C THR A 507 11.02 10.93 -35.78
N ASP A 508 11.98 11.01 -34.86
CA ASP A 508 12.56 9.83 -34.21
C ASP A 508 12.62 9.99 -32.69
N THR A 509 12.37 8.90 -31.96
CA THR A 509 12.54 8.84 -30.50
C THR A 509 13.73 7.97 -30.13
N TYR A 510 14.62 8.50 -29.30
CA TYR A 510 15.80 7.79 -28.80
C TYR A 510 15.69 7.59 -27.28
N ILE A 511 16.19 6.45 -26.80
CA ILE A 511 16.31 6.16 -25.37
C ILE A 511 17.74 5.74 -25.02
N ARG A 512 18.24 6.22 -23.89
CA ARG A 512 19.59 5.88 -23.41
C ARG A 512 19.53 4.86 -22.28
N PHE A 513 19.82 3.60 -22.58
CA PHE A 513 20.01 2.55 -21.55
C PHE A 513 21.49 2.44 -21.12
N GLY A 514 22.43 2.63 -22.03
CA GLY A 514 23.87 2.63 -21.80
C GLY A 514 24.54 3.95 -22.17
N THR A 515 25.70 3.86 -22.82
CA THR A 515 26.48 5.01 -23.30
C THR A 515 25.94 5.56 -24.60
N VAL A 516 25.46 4.68 -25.48
CA VAL A 516 24.95 5.03 -26.81
C VAL A 516 23.42 5.08 -26.81
N PRO A 517 22.78 6.16 -27.32
CA PRO A 517 21.33 6.24 -27.42
C PRO A 517 20.80 5.28 -28.50
N LEU A 518 19.72 4.57 -28.18
CA LEU A 518 19.08 3.60 -29.05
C LEU A 518 17.80 4.20 -29.67
N LYS A 519 17.69 4.13 -31.00
CA LYS A 519 16.47 4.54 -31.73
C LYS A 519 15.34 3.55 -31.47
N LEU A 520 14.22 4.02 -30.94
CA LEU A 520 13.04 3.20 -30.71
C LEU A 520 12.22 3.06 -32.00
N PRO A 521 11.76 1.84 -32.34
CA PRO A 521 10.76 1.65 -33.39
C PRO A 521 9.47 2.40 -33.06
N GLU A 522 8.78 2.90 -34.09
CA GLU A 522 7.57 3.73 -33.97
C GLU A 522 6.53 3.16 -32.98
N PRO A 523 6.15 1.87 -32.99
CA PRO A 523 5.13 1.37 -32.06
C PRO A 523 5.53 1.51 -30.58
N VAL A 524 6.83 1.38 -30.29
CA VAL A 524 7.37 1.54 -28.93
C VAL A 524 7.49 3.03 -28.58
N ALA A 525 7.88 3.87 -29.56
CA ALA A 525 7.99 5.31 -29.39
C ALA A 525 6.63 5.96 -29.08
N VAL A 526 5.58 5.61 -29.82
CA VAL A 526 4.20 6.09 -29.59
C VAL A 526 3.71 5.70 -28.19
N LEU A 527 3.95 4.45 -27.79
CA LEU A 527 3.58 3.97 -26.46
C LEU A 527 4.38 4.66 -25.34
N LEU A 528 5.65 4.99 -25.60
CA LEU A 528 6.48 5.74 -24.65
C LEU A 528 5.98 7.18 -24.50
N ASP A 529 5.57 7.85 -25.58
CA ASP A 529 4.95 9.17 -25.55
C ASP A 529 3.59 9.13 -24.80
N GLU A 530 2.75 8.12 -25.06
CA GLU A 530 1.51 7.89 -24.31
C GLU A 530 1.81 7.79 -22.80
N HIS A 531 2.82 7.01 -22.43
CA HIS A 531 3.24 6.89 -21.04
C HIS A 531 3.79 8.20 -20.48
N LEU A 532 4.57 8.97 -21.25
CA LEU A 532 5.10 10.27 -20.82
C LEU A 532 3.98 11.29 -20.54
N ARG A 533 2.92 11.30 -21.35
CA ARG A 533 1.76 12.18 -21.17
C ARG A 533 0.83 11.73 -20.05
N THR A 534 0.69 10.42 -19.85
CA THR A 534 -0.23 9.84 -18.86
C THR A 534 0.42 9.51 -17.52
N ARG A 535 1.75 9.71 -17.40
CA ARG A 535 2.49 9.46 -16.16
C ARG A 535 1.91 10.33 -15.07
N THR A 536 1.30 9.68 -14.09
CA THR A 536 0.78 10.35 -12.91
C THR A 536 1.44 9.73 -11.69
N CYS A 537 2.09 10.56 -10.89
CA CYS A 537 2.59 10.14 -9.59
C CYS A 537 1.45 10.29 -8.61
N ARG A 538 1.13 9.23 -7.87
CA ARG A 538 0.36 9.44 -6.64
C ARG A 538 1.33 10.02 -5.62
N THR A 539 1.17 11.27 -5.26
CA THR A 539 1.80 11.83 -4.08
C THR A 539 0.98 11.39 -2.85
N VAL A 540 1.54 11.61 -1.69
CA VAL A 540 0.84 11.63 -0.40
C VAL A 540 -0.49 12.41 -0.47
N PHE A 541 -0.62 13.40 -1.36
CA PHE A 541 -1.71 14.36 -1.41
C PHE A 541 -2.62 14.28 -2.66
N GLY A 542 -2.23 13.59 -3.72
CA GLY A 542 -3.02 13.53 -4.96
C GLY A 542 -2.23 13.01 -6.15
N ARG A 543 -2.64 13.39 -7.37
CA ARG A 543 -1.82 13.16 -8.57
C ARG A 543 -0.93 14.38 -8.79
N SER A 544 0.35 14.16 -9.05
CA SER A 544 1.30 15.17 -9.55
C SER A 544 1.87 14.68 -10.87
N ASP A 545 2.02 15.60 -11.81
CA ASP A 545 2.50 15.35 -13.18
C ASP A 545 4.01 15.66 -13.32
N GLU A 546 4.63 16.25 -12.29
CA GLU A 546 6.00 16.75 -12.31
C GLU A 546 6.97 15.81 -11.57
N SER A 547 7.26 14.65 -12.14
CA SER A 547 8.40 13.83 -11.69
C SER A 547 9.54 13.89 -12.70
N THR A 548 10.78 13.82 -12.23
CA THR A 548 11.94 13.61 -13.11
C THR A 548 12.01 12.17 -13.63
N TRP A 549 11.44 11.21 -12.89
CA TRP A 549 11.53 9.78 -13.18
C TRP A 549 10.52 9.36 -14.25
N LEU A 550 10.94 8.47 -15.16
CA LEU A 550 10.07 7.85 -16.15
C LEU A 550 9.09 6.88 -15.49
N PHE A 551 9.53 6.19 -14.43
CA PHE A 551 8.70 5.29 -13.62
C PHE A 551 8.68 5.76 -12.17
N PRO A 552 7.87 6.78 -11.85
CA PRO A 552 7.85 7.36 -10.52
C PRO A 552 7.19 6.43 -9.50
N SER A 553 7.56 6.62 -8.24
CA SER A 553 6.90 5.96 -7.13
C SER A 553 5.45 6.43 -7.00
N GLY A 554 4.56 5.49 -6.65
CA GLY A 554 3.15 5.80 -6.42
C GLY A 554 2.87 6.49 -5.07
N THR A 555 3.89 6.97 -4.37
CA THR A 555 3.72 7.74 -3.11
C THR A 555 4.57 9.01 -3.05
N ASP A 556 5.65 9.09 -3.82
CA ASP A 556 6.65 10.16 -3.75
C ASP A 556 7.15 10.47 -5.17
N PRO A 557 6.83 11.64 -5.75
CA PRO A 557 7.21 12.01 -7.10
C PRO A 557 8.72 12.25 -7.25
N ALA A 558 9.43 12.52 -6.14
CA ALA A 558 10.89 12.71 -6.15
C ALA A 558 11.65 11.37 -6.21
N ARG A 559 10.96 10.23 -6.09
CA ARG A 559 11.58 8.91 -6.05
C ARG A 559 11.12 7.99 -7.19
N PRO A 560 12.01 7.12 -7.69
CA PRO A 560 11.61 6.09 -8.65
C PRO A 560 10.80 4.99 -7.97
N MET A 561 10.05 4.23 -8.79
CA MET A 561 9.39 3.01 -8.37
C MET A 561 10.41 1.99 -7.85
N SER A 562 10.06 1.23 -6.81
CA SER A 562 10.98 0.16 -6.37
C SER A 562 11.04 -0.97 -7.42
N PRO A 563 12.23 -1.54 -7.71
CA PRO A 563 12.38 -2.64 -8.67
C PRO A 563 11.48 -3.85 -8.34
N GLY A 564 11.36 -4.18 -7.05
CA GLY A 564 10.47 -5.26 -6.61
C GLY A 564 8.97 -4.95 -6.78
N HIS A 565 8.57 -3.67 -6.76
CA HIS A 565 7.21 -3.31 -7.13
C HIS A 565 6.98 -3.46 -8.63
N LEU A 566 7.92 -3.00 -9.47
CA LEU A 566 7.84 -3.19 -10.91
C LEU A 566 7.76 -4.69 -11.27
N GLY A 567 8.64 -5.52 -10.69
CA GLY A 567 8.62 -6.97 -10.92
C GLY A 567 7.28 -7.62 -10.58
N ARG A 568 6.62 -7.20 -9.48
CA ARG A 568 5.27 -7.68 -9.13
C ARG A 568 4.16 -7.18 -10.06
N ARG A 569 4.36 -6.05 -10.73
CA ARG A 569 3.41 -5.53 -11.73
C ARG A 569 3.55 -6.33 -13.02
N LEU A 570 4.77 -6.53 -13.49
CA LEU A 570 5.09 -7.38 -14.64
C LEU A 570 4.60 -8.81 -14.45
N SER A 571 4.79 -9.41 -13.26
CA SER A 571 4.31 -10.76 -12.99
C SER A 571 2.79 -10.91 -13.06
N ARG A 572 2.02 -9.85 -12.77
CA ARG A 572 0.54 -9.88 -12.86
C ARG A 572 0.03 -9.89 -14.29
N ILE A 573 0.82 -9.39 -15.22
CA ILE A 573 0.53 -9.43 -16.66
C ILE A 573 1.22 -10.59 -17.36
N GLY A 574 1.67 -11.61 -16.60
CA GLY A 574 2.26 -12.83 -17.13
C GLY A 574 3.75 -12.72 -17.49
N ILE A 575 4.40 -11.60 -17.21
CA ILE A 575 5.82 -11.40 -17.54
C ILE A 575 6.69 -11.80 -16.36
N GLN A 576 7.45 -12.88 -16.56
CA GLN A 576 8.52 -13.28 -15.65
C GLN A 576 9.80 -12.54 -16.07
N SER A 577 10.17 -11.48 -15.35
CA SER A 577 11.23 -10.57 -15.78
C SER A 577 12.59 -11.23 -15.99
N ARG A 578 12.95 -12.25 -15.20
CA ARG A 578 14.22 -12.99 -15.34
C ARG A 578 14.23 -13.84 -16.61
N PRO A 579 13.32 -14.82 -16.80
CA PRO A 579 13.22 -15.60 -18.05
C PRO A 579 13.13 -14.73 -19.31
N GLY A 580 12.30 -13.69 -19.28
CA GLY A 580 12.11 -12.79 -20.42
C GLY A 580 13.38 -12.02 -20.79
N ARG A 581 14.08 -11.46 -19.79
CA ARG A 581 15.37 -10.78 -19.99
C ARG A 581 16.43 -11.74 -20.54
N GLN A 582 16.51 -12.96 -20.03
CA GLN A 582 17.52 -13.93 -20.50
C GLN A 582 17.28 -14.34 -21.94
N ALA A 583 16.01 -14.58 -22.33
CA ALA A 583 15.65 -14.86 -23.71
C ALA A 583 16.01 -13.70 -24.64
N ALA A 584 15.72 -12.46 -24.23
CA ALA A 584 16.10 -11.26 -24.99
C ALA A 584 17.62 -11.11 -25.11
N LEU A 585 18.39 -11.34 -24.04
CA LEU A 585 19.85 -11.28 -24.09
C LEU A 585 20.46 -12.36 -24.99
N LEU A 586 19.94 -13.59 -24.95
CA LEU A 586 20.42 -14.65 -25.81
C LEU A 586 20.15 -14.32 -27.28
N ASP A 587 18.94 -13.85 -27.60
CA ASP A 587 18.58 -13.42 -28.96
C ASP A 587 19.47 -12.27 -29.46
N ILE A 588 19.64 -11.22 -28.65
CA ILE A 588 20.52 -10.08 -28.98
C ILE A 588 21.98 -10.54 -29.15
N ALA A 589 22.46 -11.45 -28.29
CA ALA A 589 23.81 -11.98 -28.33
C ALA A 589 24.11 -12.83 -29.58
N THR A 590 23.09 -13.35 -30.26
CA THR A 590 23.27 -13.98 -31.58
C THR A 590 23.49 -12.99 -32.71
N GLN A 591 23.09 -11.72 -32.52
CA GLN A 591 23.04 -10.72 -33.60
C GLN A 591 24.10 -9.62 -33.44
N LEU A 592 24.57 -9.35 -32.22
CA LEU A 592 25.46 -8.22 -31.93
C LEU A 592 26.73 -8.66 -31.17
N PRO A 593 27.89 -8.03 -31.45
CA PRO A 593 29.11 -8.22 -30.65
C PRO A 593 28.95 -7.73 -29.21
N ALA A 594 29.70 -8.32 -28.28
CA ALA A 594 29.62 -8.00 -26.85
C ALA A 594 29.84 -6.51 -26.53
N ALA A 595 30.76 -5.84 -27.21
CA ALA A 595 31.02 -4.40 -27.04
C ALA A 595 29.78 -3.55 -27.37
N VAL A 596 29.10 -3.84 -28.49
CA VAL A 596 27.88 -3.14 -28.90
C VAL A 596 26.74 -3.40 -27.92
N ILE A 597 26.62 -4.62 -27.40
CA ILE A 597 25.62 -4.95 -26.38
C ILE A 597 25.89 -4.18 -25.07
N ALA A 598 27.16 -4.09 -24.66
CA ALA A 598 27.55 -3.35 -23.47
C ALA A 598 27.18 -1.86 -23.60
N ASP A 599 27.51 -1.23 -24.74
CA ASP A 599 27.25 0.18 -25.01
C ASP A 599 25.75 0.51 -25.13
N LEU A 600 24.98 -0.33 -25.82
CA LEU A 600 23.55 -0.11 -26.04
C LEU A 600 22.71 -0.43 -24.80
N LEU A 601 23.01 -1.52 -24.08
CA LEU A 601 22.16 -2.00 -22.99
C LEU A 601 22.64 -1.59 -21.59
N GLY A 602 23.84 -1.01 -21.48
CA GLY A 602 24.42 -0.56 -20.22
C GLY A 602 24.80 -1.72 -19.28
N ILE A 603 25.33 -2.83 -19.84
CA ILE A 603 25.87 -3.96 -19.08
C ILE A 603 27.40 -3.98 -19.16
N SER A 604 28.09 -4.64 -18.22
CA SER A 604 29.55 -4.76 -18.29
C SER A 604 29.97 -5.59 -19.50
N THR A 605 31.12 -5.26 -20.08
CA THR A 605 31.72 -6.03 -21.19
C THR A 605 31.84 -7.51 -20.84
N SER A 606 32.37 -7.83 -19.65
CA SER A 606 32.46 -9.21 -19.14
C SER A 606 31.11 -9.93 -19.04
N ALA A 607 30.02 -9.21 -18.74
CA ALA A 607 28.70 -9.81 -18.70
C ALA A 607 28.17 -10.06 -20.12
N ALA A 608 28.42 -9.15 -21.05
CA ALA A 608 28.07 -9.29 -22.46
C ALA A 608 28.81 -10.45 -23.12
N ASP A 609 30.12 -10.59 -22.89
CA ASP A 609 30.94 -11.71 -23.35
C ASP A 609 30.35 -13.05 -22.88
N GLY A 610 30.04 -13.15 -21.59
CA GLY A 610 29.40 -14.36 -21.04
C GLY A 610 28.00 -14.66 -21.62
N TRP A 611 27.29 -13.69 -22.22
CA TRP A 611 26.04 -13.94 -22.95
C TRP A 611 26.29 -14.38 -24.39
N VAL A 612 27.27 -13.79 -25.07
CA VAL A 612 27.73 -14.21 -26.42
C VAL A 612 28.20 -15.66 -26.37
N ASP A 613 29.01 -16.04 -25.39
CA ASP A 613 29.47 -17.42 -25.20
C ASP A 613 28.31 -18.40 -25.00
N ARG A 614 27.33 -18.02 -24.15
CA ARG A 614 26.15 -18.86 -23.86
C ARG A 614 25.16 -18.98 -25.02
N SER A 615 25.15 -18.02 -25.95
CA SER A 615 24.27 -18.07 -27.13
C SER A 615 24.73 -19.08 -28.18
N GLY A 616 25.96 -19.59 -28.08
CA GLY A 616 26.58 -20.41 -29.13
C GLY A 616 27.12 -19.61 -30.32
N ALA A 617 26.93 -18.28 -30.35
CA ALA A 617 27.43 -17.41 -31.41
C ALA A 617 28.96 -17.41 -31.55
N SER A 618 29.69 -17.69 -30.46
CA SER A 618 31.15 -17.87 -30.51
C SER A 618 31.57 -19.02 -31.45
N TRP A 619 30.84 -20.14 -31.42
CA TRP A 619 31.08 -21.28 -32.31
C TRP A 619 30.63 -21.01 -33.75
N ALA A 620 29.51 -20.30 -33.95
CA ALA A 620 29.04 -19.92 -35.29
C ALA A 620 29.97 -18.90 -35.97
N ASN A 621 30.49 -17.92 -35.22
CA ASN A 621 31.47 -16.95 -35.71
C ASN A 621 32.83 -17.61 -35.99
N TYR A 622 33.27 -18.54 -35.13
CA TYR A 622 34.46 -19.34 -35.39
C TYR A 622 34.30 -20.20 -36.65
N ALA A 623 33.17 -20.89 -36.82
CA ALA A 623 32.87 -21.69 -38.01
C ALA A 623 32.80 -20.83 -39.29
N ALA A 624 32.22 -19.64 -39.23
CA ALA A 624 32.22 -18.69 -40.35
C ALA A 624 33.62 -18.16 -40.68
N LEU A 625 34.47 -17.93 -39.68
CA LEU A 625 35.88 -17.55 -39.87
C LEU A 625 36.71 -18.69 -40.49
N VAL A 626 36.45 -19.93 -40.07
CA VAL A 626 37.08 -21.15 -40.63
C VAL A 626 36.60 -21.41 -42.06
N HIS A 627 35.32 -21.19 -42.35
CA HIS A 627 34.79 -21.29 -43.71
C HIS A 627 35.39 -20.23 -44.65
N ARG A 628 35.52 -18.97 -44.20
CA ARG A 628 36.18 -17.90 -44.98
C ARG A 628 37.68 -18.15 -45.21
N ARG A 629 38.34 -18.92 -44.35
CA ARG A 629 39.74 -19.35 -44.51
C ARG A 629 39.91 -20.55 -45.45
N THR A 630 38.85 -21.29 -45.74
CA THR A 630 38.87 -22.44 -46.65
C THR A 630 38.40 -22.10 -48.07
N THR A 631 37.87 -20.88 -48.27
CA THR A 631 37.46 -20.33 -49.58
C THR A 631 38.47 -19.35 -50.19
N HIS A 632 39.67 -19.24 -49.61
CA HIS A 632 40.88 -18.65 -50.20
C HIS A 632 41.95 -19.73 -50.24
#